data_AF-A0A1U7TTT4-F1
#
_entry.id   AF-A0A1U7TTT4-F1
#
_cell.length_a   1.000
_cell.length_b   1.000
_cell.length_c   1.000
_cell.angle_alpha   90.00
_cell.angle_beta   90.00
_cell.angle_gamma   90.00
#
_symmetry.space_group_name_H-M   'P 1'
#
loop_
_entity.id
_entity.type
_entity.pdbx_description
1 polymer ?
#
loop_
_entity_poly.entity_id
_entity_poly.type
_entity_poly.pdbx_seq_one_letter_code
_entity_poly.pdbx_strand_id
1 'polypeptide(L)'
;MPMDVILVVWFCVCTARTVVGFGMDPDLQMDIISEFDLVNTTIGVTQVSGMHNASKAFLFQDTKREIHAAPHVSEKLIQLFRNKSEFTFLATVQQKPSTSGVILSIRELEH
;
A
#
# COMPACT_ATOMS: atom_id res chain seq x y z
N MET A 1 -9.43 -50.28 2.59
CA MET A 1 -8.03 -49.89 2.32
C MET A 1 -7.91 -48.75 1.30
N PRO A 2 -8.45 -48.82 0.05
CA PRO A 2 -8.29 -47.71 -0.91
C PRO A 2 -9.31 -46.57 -0.76
N MET A 3 -10.53 -46.87 -0.30
CA MET A 3 -11.61 -45.87 -0.17
C MET A 3 -11.37 -44.86 0.97
N ASP A 4 -10.77 -45.31 2.08
CA ASP A 4 -10.44 -44.44 3.23
C ASP A 4 -9.36 -43.41 2.87
N VAL A 5 -8.38 -43.81 2.06
CA VAL A 5 -7.31 -42.91 1.60
C VAL A 5 -7.87 -41.83 0.68
N ILE A 6 -8.81 -42.18 -0.20
CA ILE A 6 -9.45 -41.21 -1.11
C ILE A 6 -10.27 -40.19 -0.31
N LEU A 7 -11.01 -40.64 0.71
CA LEU A 7 -11.80 -39.75 1.57
C LEU A 7 -10.91 -38.79 2.37
N VAL A 8 -9.78 -39.27 2.90
CA VAL A 8 -8.82 -38.42 3.63
C VAL A 8 -8.17 -37.40 2.71
N VAL A 9 -7.77 -37.79 1.50
CA VAL A 9 -7.19 -36.87 0.51
C VAL A 9 -8.22 -35.81 0.10
N TRP A 10 -9.47 -36.21 -0.14
CA TRP A 10 -10.53 -35.27 -0.52
C TRP A 10 -10.84 -34.30 0.63
N PHE A 11 -10.87 -34.79 1.87
CA PHE A 11 -11.05 -33.94 3.04
C PHE A 11 -9.91 -32.91 3.19
N CYS A 12 -8.65 -33.33 3.01
CA CYS A 12 -7.50 -32.43 3.01
C CYS A 12 -7.54 -31.37 1.88
N VAL A 13 -8.00 -31.74 0.69
CA VAL A 13 -8.14 -30.78 -0.43
C VAL A 13 -9.27 -29.78 -0.15
N CYS A 14 -10.37 -30.21 0.46
CA CYS A 14 -11.49 -29.35 0.81
C CYS A 14 -11.13 -28.36 1.93
N THR A 15 -10.35 -28.77 2.94
CA THR A 15 -9.88 -27.87 4.00
C THR A 15 -8.76 -26.94 3.52
N ALA A 16 -7.92 -27.36 2.57
CA ALA A 16 -6.94 -26.47 1.95
C ALA A 16 -7.59 -25.34 1.13
N ARG A 17 -8.75 -25.58 0.50
CA ARG A 17 -9.47 -24.55 -0.26
C ARG A 17 -10.07 -23.45 0.62
N THR A 18 -10.45 -23.75 1.86
CA THR A 18 -10.96 -22.75 2.81
C THR A 18 -9.86 -21.83 3.38
N VAL A 19 -8.58 -22.12 3.12
CA VAL A 19 -7.43 -21.31 3.55
C VAL A 19 -6.88 -20.46 2.40
N VAL A 20 -7.49 -20.50 1.21
CA VAL A 20 -7.27 -19.45 0.21
C VAL A 20 -8.01 -18.22 0.71
N GLY A 21 -7.33 -17.48 1.59
CA GLY A 21 -7.84 -16.29 2.24
C GLY A 21 -8.33 -15.26 1.23
N PHE A 22 -9.04 -14.26 1.74
CA PHE A 22 -9.29 -13.00 1.05
C PHE A 22 -7.95 -12.37 0.63
N GLY A 23 -7.36 -12.86 -0.46
CA GLY A 23 -6.21 -12.27 -1.12
C GLY A 23 -6.71 -11.03 -1.83
N MET A 24 -6.22 -9.86 -1.41
CA MET A 24 -6.45 -8.64 -2.17
C MET A 24 -5.74 -8.78 -3.51
N ASP A 25 -6.46 -8.51 -4.60
CA ASP A 25 -5.89 -8.53 -5.95
C ASP A 25 -4.74 -7.50 -6.01
N PRO A 26 -3.50 -7.92 -6.32
CA PRO A 26 -2.36 -7.00 -6.41
C PRO A 26 -2.58 -5.90 -7.45
N ASP A 27 -3.41 -6.13 -8.48
CA ASP A 27 -3.76 -5.12 -9.48
C ASP A 27 -4.71 -4.05 -8.94
N LEU A 28 -5.35 -4.30 -7.78
CA LEU A 28 -6.22 -3.35 -7.08
C LEU A 28 -5.51 -2.61 -5.95
N GLN A 29 -4.22 -2.89 -5.73
CA GLN A 29 -3.42 -2.25 -4.70
C GLN A 29 -2.36 -1.33 -5.30
N MET A 30 -2.09 -0.22 -4.61
CA MET A 30 -1.02 0.69 -4.98
C MET A 30 -0.17 1.01 -3.75
N ASP A 31 1.13 0.75 -3.87
CA ASP A 31 2.10 1.18 -2.86
C ASP A 31 2.68 2.54 -3.25
N ILE A 32 2.11 3.58 -2.65
CA ILE A 32 2.49 4.98 -2.88
C ILE A 32 3.98 5.21 -2.61
N ILE A 33 4.57 4.52 -1.63
CA ILE A 33 5.97 4.74 -1.27
C ILE A 33 6.92 4.30 -2.38
N SER A 34 6.66 3.13 -2.98
CA SER A 34 7.48 2.60 -4.07
C SER A 34 7.27 3.37 -5.38
N GLU A 35 6.04 3.79 -5.65
CA GLU A 35 5.70 4.54 -6.87
C GLU A 35 6.28 5.96 -6.89
N PHE A 36 6.43 6.61 -5.73
CA PHE A 36 6.94 7.99 -5.65
C PHE A 36 8.47 8.10 -5.71
N ASP A 37 9.21 6.98 -5.73
CA ASP A 37 10.67 6.92 -5.65
C ASP A 37 11.27 7.98 -4.71
N LEU A 38 10.74 7.98 -3.48
CA LEU A 38 10.88 9.07 -2.50
C LEU A 38 12.33 9.43 -2.17
N VAL A 39 13.26 8.48 -2.25
CA VAL A 39 14.69 8.71 -1.93
C VAL A 39 15.41 9.42 -3.06
N ASN A 40 15.08 9.09 -4.32
CA ASN A 40 15.83 9.61 -5.47
C ASN A 40 15.27 10.94 -5.97
N THR A 41 13.96 11.14 -5.82
CA THR A 41 13.25 12.24 -6.49
C THR A 41 12.97 13.44 -5.59
N THR A 42 13.02 13.27 -4.26
CA THR A 42 12.58 14.32 -3.31
C THR A 42 13.71 14.78 -2.40
N ILE A 43 14.09 16.05 -2.53
CA ILE A 43 15.03 16.71 -1.62
C ILE A 43 14.43 16.75 -0.20
N GLY A 44 15.22 16.39 0.80
CA GLY A 44 14.78 16.41 2.20
C GLY A 44 14.04 15.15 2.64
N VAL A 45 14.08 14.07 1.87
CA VAL A 45 13.56 12.76 2.28
C VAL A 45 14.72 11.78 2.47
N THR A 46 14.78 11.13 3.63
CA THR A 46 15.79 10.12 3.95
C THR A 46 15.13 8.79 4.29
N GLN A 47 15.64 7.69 3.73
CA GLN A 47 15.18 6.35 4.09
C GLN A 47 15.72 5.97 5.48
N VAL A 48 14.85 5.47 6.35
CA VAL A 48 15.15 4.98 7.70
C VAL A 48 14.51 3.62 7.92
N SER A 49 14.86 2.93 9.01
CA SER A 49 14.16 1.70 9.41
C SER A 49 12.74 2.03 9.86
N GLY A 50 11.77 1.27 9.35
CA GLY A 50 10.37 1.40 9.73
C GLY A 50 10.03 0.71 11.06
N MET A 51 8.78 0.87 11.48
CA MET A 51 8.27 0.34 12.76
C MET A 51 8.22 -1.19 12.80
N HIS A 52 8.10 -1.84 11.64
CA HIS A 52 8.11 -3.30 11.52
C HIS A 52 9.50 -3.79 11.13
N ASN A 53 9.90 -4.95 11.65
CA ASN A 53 11.21 -5.54 11.36
C ASN A 53 11.43 -5.66 9.84
N ALA A 54 12.59 -5.20 9.36
CA ALA A 54 12.98 -5.12 7.95
C ALA A 54 12.10 -4.23 7.04
N SER A 55 11.16 -3.46 7.59
CA SER A 55 10.41 -2.47 6.82
C SER A 55 11.23 -1.19 6.58
N LYS A 56 10.97 -0.54 5.45
CA LYS A 56 11.53 0.77 5.11
C LYS A 56 10.54 1.86 5.54
N ALA A 57 11.04 2.96 6.07
CA ALA A 57 10.28 4.17 6.32
C ALA A 57 11.01 5.39 5.78
N PHE A 58 10.31 6.50 5.68
CA PHE A 58 10.80 7.71 5.03
C PHE A 58 10.64 8.86 6.01
N LEU A 59 11.77 9.44 6.39
CA LEU A 59 11.83 10.59 7.27
C LEU A 59 11.95 11.86 6.42
N PHE A 60 10.99 12.75 6.61
CA PHE A 60 10.89 14.03 5.92
C PHE A 60 11.61 15.09 6.76
N GLN A 61 12.82 15.46 6.33
CA GLN A 61 13.79 16.30 7.02
C GLN A 61 13.90 17.70 6.39
N ASP A 62 12.80 18.44 6.18
CA ASP A 62 12.90 19.85 5.74
C ASP A 62 11.58 20.62 5.80
N THR A 63 11.59 21.88 5.35
CA THR A 63 10.42 22.74 5.12
C THR A 63 9.56 22.28 3.94
N LYS A 64 10.14 21.63 2.93
CA LYS A 64 9.36 21.02 1.82
C LYS A 64 8.89 19.63 2.22
N ARG A 65 7.65 19.56 2.72
CA ARG A 65 6.96 18.30 3.06
C ARG A 65 5.79 18.01 2.14
N GLU A 66 5.74 18.69 1.01
CA GLU A 66 4.75 18.46 -0.04
C GLU A 66 5.44 17.71 -1.18
N ILE A 67 4.96 16.50 -1.44
CA ILE A 67 5.46 15.65 -2.51
C ILE A 67 4.33 15.48 -3.49
N HIS A 68 4.60 15.87 -4.74
CA HIS A 68 3.67 15.68 -5.83
C HIS A 68 3.96 14.34 -6.50
N ALA A 69 2.90 13.58 -6.74
CA ALA A 69 2.98 12.36 -7.53
C ALA A 69 3.44 12.70 -8.95
N ALA A 70 4.28 11.85 -9.54
CA ALA A 70 4.53 11.91 -10.96
C ALA A 70 3.22 11.65 -11.73
N PRO A 71 3.04 12.19 -12.96
CA PRO A 71 1.79 12.06 -13.70
C PRO A 71 1.30 10.60 -13.86
N HIS A 72 2.21 9.68 -14.15
CA HIS A 72 1.88 8.25 -14.31
C HIS A 72 1.34 7.59 -13.03
N VAL A 73 1.81 8.04 -11.86
CA VAL A 73 1.35 7.57 -10.54
C VAL A 73 -0.07 8.07 -10.29
N SER A 74 -0.34 9.35 -10.56
CA SER A 74 -1.68 9.93 -10.45
C SER A 74 -2.68 9.24 -11.39
N GLU A 75 -2.29 8.98 -12.65
CA GLU A 75 -3.14 8.27 -13.62
C GLU A 75 -3.51 6.86 -13.14
N LYS A 76 -2.54 6.10 -12.61
CA LYS A 76 -2.78 4.77 -12.02
C LYS A 76 -3.77 4.85 -10.86
N LEU A 77 -3.63 5.84 -9.99
CA LEU A 77 -4.52 6.06 -8.86
C LEU A 77 -5.95 6.40 -9.32
N ILE A 78 -6.09 7.26 -10.34
CA ILE A 78 -7.38 7.58 -10.97
C ILE A 78 -8.02 6.33 -11.59
N GLN A 79 -7.23 5.48 -12.25
CA GLN A 79 -7.73 4.23 -12.83
C GLN A 79 -8.23 3.26 -11.76
N LEU A 80 -7.55 3.16 -10.61
CA LEU A 80 -7.99 2.34 -9.49
C LEU A 80 -9.31 2.82 -8.88
N PHE A 81 -9.52 4.14 -8.86
CA PHE A 81 -10.78 4.72 -8.40
C PHE A 81 -11.91 4.63 -9.43
N ARG A 82 -11.58 4.33 -10.69
CA ARG A 82 -12.59 4.24 -11.75
C ARG A 82 -13.56 3.10 -11.44
N ASN A 83 -14.85 3.44 -11.44
CA ASN A 83 -15.93 2.50 -11.12
C ASN A 83 -15.86 1.92 -9.70
N LYS A 84 -15.14 2.57 -8.77
CA LYS A 84 -15.13 2.25 -7.35
C LYS A 84 -15.73 3.41 -6.57
N SER A 85 -16.61 3.11 -5.61
CA SER A 85 -17.20 4.08 -4.69
C SER A 85 -16.42 4.22 -3.39
N GLU A 86 -15.57 3.24 -3.09
CA GLU A 86 -14.86 3.12 -1.82
C GLU A 86 -13.43 2.68 -2.07
N PHE A 87 -12.53 3.11 -1.19
CA PHE A 87 -11.14 2.66 -1.16
C PHE A 87 -10.68 2.51 0.29
N THR A 88 -9.67 1.68 0.49
CA THR A 88 -9.00 1.55 1.79
C THR A 88 -7.62 2.17 1.69
N PHE A 89 -7.28 3.03 2.65
CA PHE A 89 -5.96 3.63 2.77
C PHE A 89 -5.28 3.14 4.04
N LEU A 90 -4.12 2.51 3.90
CA LEU A 90 -3.33 2.02 5.01
C LEU A 90 -2.01 2.80 5.08
N ALA A 91 -1.73 3.41 6.23
CA ALA A 91 -0.49 4.13 6.46
C ALA A 91 0.02 3.90 7.89
N THR A 92 1.34 3.82 8.04
CA THR A 92 2.02 3.87 9.33
C THR A 92 2.77 5.20 9.42
N VAL A 93 2.37 6.05 10.36
CA VAL A 93 2.92 7.41 10.49
C VAL A 93 3.47 7.62 11.89
N GLN A 94 4.72 8.07 11.97
CA GLN A 94 5.31 8.56 13.21
C GLN A 94 5.38 10.09 13.16
N GLN A 95 4.49 10.73 13.91
CA GLN A 95 4.36 12.19 13.95
C GLN A 95 4.80 12.75 15.30
N LYS A 96 5.39 13.95 15.30
CA LYS A 96 5.71 14.67 16.54
C LYS A 96 4.43 15.04 17.29
N PRO A 97 4.42 14.95 18.64
CA PRO A 97 3.28 15.37 19.45
C PRO A 97 2.83 16.80 19.14
N SER A 98 1.53 17.07 19.24
CA SER A 98 0.94 18.41 19.06
C SER A 98 1.25 19.05 17.70
N THR A 99 1.28 18.27 16.63
CA THR A 99 1.40 18.78 15.26
C THR A 99 0.24 18.28 14.39
N SER A 100 -0.04 18.99 13.30
CA SER A 100 -0.97 18.57 12.24
C SER A 100 -0.20 18.39 10.94
N GLY A 101 -0.57 17.40 10.14
CA GLY A 101 0.08 17.07 8.88
C GLY A 101 -0.88 16.35 7.94
N VAL A 102 -0.69 16.56 6.65
CA VAL A 102 -1.47 15.89 5.60
C VAL A 102 -0.74 14.61 5.20
N ILE A 103 -1.46 13.49 5.18
CA ILE A 103 -0.89 12.18 4.78
C ILE A 103 -1.11 11.94 3.28
N LEU A 104 -2.31 12.26 2.77
CA LEU A 104 -2.67 12.14 1.37
C LEU A 104 -3.58 13.33 0.99
N SER A 105 -3.30 13.95 -0.14
CA SER A 105 -4.14 14.99 -0.73
C SER A 105 -4.34 14.67 -2.20
N ILE A 106 -5.60 14.59 -2.62
CA ILE A 106 -5.99 14.39 -4.03
C ILE A 106 -6.73 15.65 -4.42
N ARG A 107 -6.14 16.42 -5.33
CA ARG A 107 -6.66 17.70 -5.79
C ARG A 107 -6.59 17.71 -7.31
N GLU A 108 -7.62 18.24 -7.94
CA GLU A 108 -7.55 18.59 -9.35
C GLU A 108 -6.62 19.81 -9.47
N LEU A 109 -5.58 19.71 -10.29
CA LEU A 109 -4.75 20.86 -10.64
C LEU A 109 -5.53 21.68 -11.65
N GLU A 110 -6.11 22.81 -11.20
CA GLU A 110 -6.71 23.80 -12.09
C GLU A 110 -5.66 24.24 -13.13
N HIS A 111 -6.07 24.29 -14.40
CA HIS A 111 -5.28 24.81 -15.52
C HIS A 111 -5.59 26.29 -15.75
#